data_AF-A0A099KDH9-F1
#
_entry.id   AF-A0A099KDH9-F1
#
_cell.length_a   1.000
_cell.length_b   1.000
_cell.length_c   1.000
_cell.angle_alpha   90.00
_cell.angle_beta   90.00
_cell.angle_gamma   90.00
#
_symmetry.space_group_name_H-M   'P 1'
#
loop_
_entity.id
_entity.type
_entity.pdbx_description
1 polymer ?
#
loop_
_entity_poly.entity_id
_entity_poly.type
_entity_poly.pdbx_seq_one_letter_code
_entity_poly.pdbx_strand_id
1 'polypeptide(L)'
;MFKIDQSSNRISRLQSKSFTELGFSERNHLQEWLAYQPDAFGEELLIILKEFDGFDDTRERLDLLALDKDGNLVIIENKLDDTGRDVVWQALKYASYCSSLNKKQIVEIYQGYLQRYCGGGDANQAICDFLEVPDLGEVLLNSGNEQRVIFVAASYRKEVT
;
A
#
# COMPACT_ATOMS: atom_id res chain seq x y z
N MET A 1 -14.06 0.20 -24.32
CA MET A 1 -13.33 1.48 -24.49
C MET A 1 -12.79 1.55 -25.92
N PHE A 2 -12.69 2.75 -26.52
CA PHE A 2 -12.20 2.93 -27.90
C PHE A 2 -11.02 3.90 -27.89
N LYS A 3 -10.03 3.67 -28.78
CA LYS A 3 -8.96 4.63 -29.07
C LYS A 3 -9.43 5.56 -30.18
N ILE A 4 -9.25 6.87 -30.00
CA ILE A 4 -9.55 7.88 -31.02
C ILE A 4 -8.26 8.15 -31.81
N ASP A 5 -8.35 8.07 -33.13
CA ASP A 5 -7.33 8.58 -34.04
C ASP A 5 -7.87 9.86 -34.72
N GLN A 6 -7.33 11.00 -34.30
CA GLN A 6 -7.74 12.30 -34.82
C GLN A 6 -7.30 12.50 -36.27
N SER A 7 -6.19 11.89 -36.69
CA SER A 7 -5.61 12.10 -38.02
C SER A 7 -6.46 11.47 -39.12
N SER A 8 -7.00 10.27 -38.86
CA SER A 8 -7.86 9.54 -39.78
C SER A 8 -9.36 9.76 -39.50
N ASN A 9 -9.70 10.49 -38.43
CA ASN A 9 -11.06 10.65 -37.92
C ASN A 9 -11.79 9.30 -37.82
N ARG A 10 -11.16 8.34 -37.12
CA ARG A 10 -11.68 6.99 -36.88
C ARG A 10 -11.48 6.58 -35.43
N ILE A 11 -12.26 5.59 -35.02
CA ILE A 11 -12.13 4.93 -33.73
C ILE A 11 -11.82 3.45 -33.93
N SER A 12 -11.05 2.87 -33.02
CA SER A 12 -10.79 1.42 -32.97
C SER A 12 -11.06 0.88 -31.57
N ARG A 13 -11.58 -0.36 -31.52
CA ARG A 13 -11.87 -1.01 -30.23
C ARG A 13 -10.56 -1.29 -29.51
N LEU A 14 -10.41 -0.82 -28.28
CA LEU A 14 -9.27 -1.19 -27.45
C LEU A 14 -9.39 -2.67 -27.08
N GLN A 15 -8.32 -3.42 -27.32
CA GLN A 15 -8.20 -4.78 -26.80
C GLN A 15 -7.86 -4.69 -25.31
N SER A 16 -8.66 -5.37 -24.50
CA SER A 16 -8.34 -5.56 -23.09
C SER A 16 -7.10 -6.44 -23.00
N LYS A 17 -6.17 -6.07 -22.14
CA LYS A 17 -5.00 -6.90 -21.81
C LYS A 17 -4.87 -7.01 -20.31
N SER A 18 -4.38 -8.14 -19.82
CA SER A 18 -4.00 -8.29 -18.41
C SER A 18 -2.60 -7.73 -18.16
N PHE A 19 -2.29 -7.45 -16.90
CA PHE A 19 -0.94 -7.07 -16.49
C PHE A 19 0.09 -8.16 -16.84
N THR A 20 -0.27 -9.43 -16.63
CA THR A 20 0.56 -10.59 -16.96
C THR A 20 0.89 -10.66 -18.46
N GLU A 21 -0.10 -10.42 -19.34
CA GLU A 21 0.11 -10.39 -20.80
C GLU A 21 1.04 -9.26 -21.26
N LEU A 22 1.11 -8.19 -20.46
CA LEU A 22 1.99 -7.05 -20.71
C LEU A 22 3.37 -7.20 -20.04
N GLY A 23 3.63 -8.31 -19.34
CA GLY A 23 4.89 -8.57 -18.64
C GLY A 23 5.03 -7.85 -17.29
N PHE A 24 3.93 -7.32 -16.75
CA PHE A 24 3.90 -6.68 -15.44
C PHE A 24 3.63 -7.71 -14.33
N SER A 25 4.21 -7.47 -13.16
CA SER A 25 4.17 -8.35 -11.99
C SER A 25 3.82 -7.55 -10.73
N GLU A 26 3.26 -8.22 -9.72
CA GLU A 26 2.79 -7.59 -8.48
C GLU A 26 3.90 -6.78 -7.83
N ARG A 27 5.02 -7.48 -7.54
CA ARG A 27 6.17 -6.94 -6.82
C ARG A 27 6.89 -5.84 -7.59
N ASN A 28 7.29 -6.13 -8.82
CA ASN A 28 8.23 -5.24 -9.53
C ASN A 28 7.52 -4.07 -10.20
N HIS A 29 6.18 -4.08 -10.27
CA HIS A 29 5.42 -3.10 -11.02
C HIS A 29 4.26 -2.55 -10.21
N LEU A 30 3.22 -3.33 -9.91
CA LEU A 30 2.02 -2.80 -9.26
C LEU A 30 2.33 -2.15 -7.91
N GLN A 31 3.06 -2.87 -7.05
CA GLN A 31 3.49 -2.37 -5.75
C GLN A 31 4.37 -1.12 -5.88
N GLU A 32 5.30 -1.10 -6.84
CA GLU A 32 6.16 0.06 -7.07
C GLU A 32 5.36 1.29 -7.51
N TRP A 33 4.37 1.11 -8.39
CA TRP A 33 3.50 2.20 -8.84
C TRP A 33 2.66 2.76 -7.70
N LEU A 34 2.06 1.90 -6.89
CA LEU A 34 1.24 2.31 -5.75
C LEU A 34 2.07 2.94 -4.63
N ALA A 35 3.28 2.44 -4.40
CA ALA A 35 4.22 3.04 -3.46
C ALA A 35 4.68 4.43 -3.92
N TYR A 36 4.87 4.61 -5.23
CA TYR A 36 5.29 5.88 -5.82
C TYR A 36 4.15 6.91 -5.90
N GLN A 37 2.92 6.44 -6.14
CA GLN A 37 1.74 7.29 -6.37
C GLN A 37 0.56 6.82 -5.49
N PRO A 38 0.60 7.08 -4.16
CA PRO A 38 -0.40 6.56 -3.22
C PRO A 38 -1.81 7.16 -3.38
N ASP A 39 -1.94 8.34 -4.00
CA ASP A 39 -3.27 8.91 -4.30
C ASP A 39 -4.09 8.04 -5.29
N ALA A 40 -3.47 7.05 -5.94
CA ALA A 40 -4.16 6.01 -6.72
C ALA A 40 -5.16 5.19 -5.90
N PHE A 41 -5.03 5.17 -4.57
CA PHE A 41 -6.02 4.57 -3.66
C PHE A 41 -7.29 5.41 -3.50
N GLY A 42 -7.30 6.65 -4.00
CA GLY A 42 -8.43 7.58 -3.86
C GLY A 42 -8.50 8.30 -2.52
N GLU A 43 -7.45 8.19 -1.70
CA GLU A 43 -7.27 8.87 -0.42
C GLU A 43 -5.79 9.22 -0.20
N GLU A 44 -5.52 10.15 0.72
CA GLU A 44 -4.15 10.52 1.08
C GLU A 44 -3.56 9.48 2.03
N LEU A 45 -2.53 8.77 1.54
CA LEU A 45 -1.80 7.77 2.31
C LEU A 45 -0.30 8.05 2.27
N LEU A 46 0.34 7.97 3.43
CA LEU A 46 1.79 8.00 3.55
C LEU A 46 2.33 6.59 3.59
N ILE A 47 2.98 6.14 2.53
CA ILE A 47 3.62 4.82 2.49
C ILE A 47 4.83 4.84 3.42
N ILE A 48 4.77 4.02 4.48
CA ILE A 48 5.82 3.94 5.50
C ILE A 48 6.65 2.67 5.41
N LEU A 49 6.22 1.68 4.63
CA LEU A 49 6.89 0.39 4.50
C LEU A 49 6.60 -0.23 3.15
N LYS A 50 7.60 -0.96 2.64
CA LYS A 50 7.51 -1.77 1.44
C LYS A 50 8.28 -3.07 1.63
N GLU A 51 7.58 -4.20 1.49
CA GLU A 51 8.10 -5.57 1.60
C GLU A 51 8.79 -5.88 2.93
N PHE A 52 8.01 -5.95 4.01
CA PHE A 52 8.56 -6.33 5.31
C PHE A 52 8.42 -7.81 5.59
N ASP A 53 9.55 -8.45 5.88
CA ASP A 53 9.69 -9.89 6.16
C ASP A 53 10.14 -10.17 7.60
N GLY A 54 10.31 -9.16 8.46
CA GLY A 54 10.76 -9.33 9.85
C GLY A 54 9.67 -9.75 10.85
N PHE A 55 8.48 -10.16 10.39
CA PHE A 55 7.35 -10.48 11.28
C PHE A 55 7.33 -11.96 11.72
N ASP A 56 7.94 -12.87 10.96
CA ASP A 56 8.03 -14.30 11.29
C ASP A 56 9.25 -14.97 10.58
N ASP A 57 9.56 -16.22 10.95
CA ASP A 57 10.57 -17.05 10.27
C ASP A 57 10.09 -17.58 8.90
N THR A 58 9.03 -16.99 8.31
CA THR A 58 8.48 -17.40 7.02
C THR A 58 9.01 -16.51 5.89
N ARG A 59 8.68 -16.87 4.64
CA ARG A 59 8.96 -16.04 3.47
C ARG A 59 7.81 -15.08 3.13
N GLU A 60 6.77 -15.04 3.96
CA GLU A 60 5.63 -14.17 3.74
C GLU A 60 5.98 -12.74 4.12
N ARG A 61 5.59 -11.79 3.29
CA ARG A 61 5.90 -10.38 3.48
C ARG A 61 4.66 -9.53 3.34
N LEU A 62 4.57 -8.49 4.17
CA LEU A 62 3.59 -7.44 3.99
C LEU A 62 4.01 -6.59 2.78
N ASP A 63 3.12 -6.45 1.79
CA ASP A 63 3.41 -5.71 0.56
C ASP A 63 3.67 -4.24 0.86
N LEU A 64 2.67 -3.52 1.38
CA LEU A 64 2.76 -2.10 1.73
C LEU A 64 2.07 -1.83 3.09
N LEU A 65 2.66 -0.93 3.88
CA LEU A 65 2.04 -0.35 5.07
C LEU A 65 2.01 1.17 4.90
N ALA A 66 0.89 1.78 5.25
CA ALA A 66 0.73 3.22 5.18
C ALA A 66 0.16 3.80 6.48
N LEU A 67 0.27 5.12 6.62
CA LEU A 67 -0.51 5.94 7.54
C LEU A 67 -1.56 6.71 6.77
N ASP A 68 -2.76 6.84 7.32
CA ASP A 68 -3.75 7.81 6.87
C ASP A 68 -3.65 9.14 7.65
N LYS A 69 -4.48 10.11 7.24
CA LYS A 69 -4.50 11.46 7.83
C LYS A 69 -4.92 11.49 9.32
N ASP A 70 -5.55 10.43 9.81
CA ASP A 70 -5.91 10.29 11.23
C ASP A 70 -4.81 9.59 12.04
N GLY A 71 -3.69 9.21 11.41
CA GLY A 71 -2.58 8.51 12.05
C GLY A 71 -2.82 7.01 12.25
N ASN A 72 -3.83 6.44 11.58
CA ASN A 72 -4.13 5.03 11.63
C ASN A 72 -3.32 4.24 10.59
N LEU A 73 -2.99 3.00 10.95
CA LEU A 73 -2.27 2.11 10.03
C LEU A 73 -3.23 1.54 8.98
N VAL A 74 -2.77 1.58 7.74
CA VAL A 74 -3.46 1.01 6.58
C VAL A 74 -2.59 -0.10 6.00
N ILE A 75 -3.04 -1.35 6.16
CA ILE A 75 -2.40 -2.56 5.64
C ILE A 75 -2.85 -2.74 4.20
N ILE A 76 -1.92 -2.81 3.26
CA ILE A 76 -2.23 -2.85 1.83
C ILE A 76 -1.64 -4.11 1.22
N GLU A 77 -2.50 -4.95 0.64
CA GLU A 77 -2.15 -6.23 0.01
C GLU A 77 -2.46 -6.19 -1.49
N ASN A 78 -1.45 -6.40 -2.33
CA ASN A 78 -1.59 -6.31 -3.78
C ASN A 78 -1.70 -7.69 -4.41
N LYS A 79 -2.68 -7.86 -5.30
CA LYS A 79 -2.83 -9.06 -6.11
C LYS A 79 -3.13 -8.73 -7.57
N LEU A 80 -2.35 -9.32 -8.47
CA LEU A 80 -2.62 -9.27 -9.90
C LEU A 80 -3.59 -10.39 -10.32
N ASP A 81 -3.72 -11.46 -9.52
CA ASP A 81 -4.53 -12.63 -9.86
C ASP A 81 -5.64 -12.98 -8.84
N ASP A 82 -6.57 -13.81 -9.30
CA ASP A 82 -7.85 -14.15 -8.68
C ASP A 82 -7.74 -15.17 -7.53
N THR A 83 -6.53 -15.37 -6.99
CA THR A 83 -6.26 -16.47 -6.06
C THR A 83 -6.94 -16.28 -4.71
N GLY A 84 -7.05 -15.03 -4.22
CA GLY A 84 -8.00 -14.48 -3.23
C GLY A 84 -8.12 -15.14 -1.84
N ARG A 85 -7.83 -16.44 -1.72
CA ARG A 85 -8.13 -17.26 -0.54
C ARG A 85 -7.07 -17.12 0.55
N ASP A 86 -5.81 -16.95 0.16
CA ASP A 86 -4.70 -16.79 1.11
C ASP A 86 -4.53 -15.32 1.55
N VAL A 87 -5.03 -14.38 0.75
CA VAL A 87 -4.86 -12.93 0.92
C VAL A 87 -5.57 -12.42 2.18
N VAL A 88 -6.77 -12.95 2.47
CA VAL A 88 -7.52 -12.57 3.68
C VAL A 88 -6.79 -12.99 4.94
N TRP A 89 -6.21 -14.20 4.96
CA TRP A 89 -5.42 -14.68 6.10
C TRP A 89 -4.14 -13.89 6.28
N GLN A 90 -3.45 -13.54 5.18
CA GLN A 90 -2.26 -12.68 5.21
C GLN A 90 -2.60 -11.31 5.81
N ALA A 91 -3.64 -10.65 5.31
CA ALA A 91 -4.08 -9.37 5.85
C ALA A 91 -4.48 -9.45 7.33
N LEU A 92 -5.19 -10.50 7.75
CA LEU A 92 -5.56 -10.67 9.16
C LEU A 92 -4.33 -10.87 10.05
N LYS A 93 -3.35 -11.66 9.59
CA LYS A 93 -2.07 -11.87 10.28
C LYS A 93 -1.33 -10.54 10.44
N TYR A 94 -1.21 -9.76 9.37
CA TYR A 94 -0.50 -8.49 9.40
C TYR A 94 -1.25 -7.40 10.17
N ALA A 95 -2.58 -7.34 10.11
CA ALA A 95 -3.38 -6.45 10.94
C ALA A 95 -3.19 -6.77 12.43
N SER A 96 -3.24 -8.05 12.80
CA SER A 96 -2.96 -8.50 14.17
C SER A 96 -1.57 -8.06 14.63
N TYR A 97 -0.53 -8.25 13.80
CA TYR A 97 0.80 -7.78 14.11
C TYR A 97 0.84 -6.24 14.27
N CYS A 98 0.30 -5.52 13.29
CA CYS A 98 0.32 -4.06 13.24
C CYS A 98 -0.45 -3.44 14.41
N SER A 99 -1.46 -4.11 14.97
CA SER A 99 -2.19 -3.66 16.18
C SER A 99 -1.31 -3.50 17.41
N SER A 100 -0.16 -4.17 17.45
CA SER A 100 0.79 -4.04 18.56
C SER A 100 1.84 -2.94 18.36
N LEU A 101 1.91 -2.34 17.16
CA LEU A 101 2.92 -1.34 16.83
C LEU A 101 2.64 -0.03 17.56
N ASN A 102 3.62 0.40 18.36
CA ASN A 102 3.58 1.71 19.01
C ASN A 102 4.19 2.81 18.12
N LYS A 103 3.91 4.07 18.50
CA LYS A 103 4.42 5.28 17.82
C LYS A 103 5.92 5.21 17.48
N LYS A 104 6.76 4.79 18.43
CA LYS A 104 8.21 4.72 18.22
C LYS A 104 8.58 3.69 17.14
N GLN A 105 7.96 2.52 17.18
CA GLN A 105 8.18 1.47 16.17
C GLN A 105 7.71 1.92 14.78
N ILE A 106 6.59 2.64 14.68
CA ILE A 106 6.09 3.18 13.40
C ILE A 106 7.10 4.17 12.80
N VAL A 107 7.62 5.09 13.62
CA VAL A 107 8.66 6.04 13.20
C VAL A 107 9.93 5.30 12.76
N GLU A 108 10.37 4.27 13.50
CA GLU A 108 11.54 3.45 13.14
C GLU A 108 11.34 2.70 11.82
N ILE A 109 10.16 2.11 11.60
CA ILE A 109 9.77 1.45 10.35
C ILE A 109 9.88 2.45 9.19
N TYR A 110 9.28 3.63 9.35
CA TYR A 110 9.30 4.63 8.29
C TYR A 110 10.71 5.16 8.03
N GLN A 111 11.50 5.35 9.09
CA GLN A 111 12.89 5.76 8.96
C GLN A 111 13.71 4.75 8.16
N GLY A 112 13.47 3.45 8.36
CA GLY A 112 14.08 2.38 7.58
C GLY A 112 13.67 2.42 6.11
N TYR A 113 12.39 2.67 5.83
CA TYR A 113 11.89 2.86 4.47
C TYR A 113 12.57 4.04 3.77
N LEU A 114 12.66 5.20 4.43
CA LEU A 114 13.32 6.39 3.89
C LEU A 114 14.79 6.14 3.55
N GLN A 115 15.53 5.49 4.45
CA GLN A 115 16.94 5.16 4.23
C GLN A 115 17.13 4.20 3.06
N ARG A 116 16.23 3.22 2.91
CA ARG A 116 16.36 2.18 1.90
C ARG A 116 15.90 2.62 0.51
N TYR A 117 14.83 3.41 0.42
CA TYR A 117 14.15 3.68 -0.85
C TYR A 117 14.10 5.17 -1.24
N CYS A 118 14.26 6.10 -0.29
CA CYS A 118 14.12 7.54 -0.54
C CYS A 118 15.45 8.31 -0.45
N GLY A 119 16.56 7.64 -0.18
CA GLY A 119 17.88 8.28 -0.04
C GLY A 119 18.08 8.97 1.32
N GLY A 120 17.28 8.62 2.33
CA GLY A 120 17.31 9.21 3.66
C GLY A 120 16.11 10.14 3.93
N GLY A 121 16.25 10.98 4.96
CA GLY A 121 15.20 11.86 5.47
C GLY A 121 14.94 11.66 6.96
N ASP A 122 14.06 12.47 7.53
CA ASP A 122 13.60 12.38 8.91
C ASP A 122 12.15 11.90 8.94
N ALA A 123 11.94 10.69 9.45
CA ALA A 123 10.61 10.09 9.55
C ALA A 123 9.66 10.89 10.46
N ASN A 124 10.15 11.49 11.55
CA ASN A 124 9.27 12.27 12.43
C ASN A 124 8.77 13.51 11.69
N GLN A 125 9.67 14.24 11.04
CA GLN A 125 9.30 15.45 10.30
C GLN A 125 8.32 15.11 9.17
N ALA A 126 8.59 14.06 8.40
CA ALA A 126 7.73 13.66 7.29
C ALA A 126 6.33 13.19 7.76
N ILE A 127 6.23 12.51 8.90
CA ILE A 127 4.91 12.17 9.50
C ILE A 127 4.22 13.44 10.00
N CYS A 128 4.93 14.36 10.66
CA CYS A 128 4.36 15.65 11.09
C CYS A 128 3.80 16.44 9.90
N ASP A 129 4.57 16.55 8.83
CA ASP A 129 4.17 17.25 7.61
C ASP A 129 2.94 16.59 6.98
N PHE A 130 2.92 15.25 6.92
CA PHE A 130 1.79 14.50 6.39
C PHE A 130 0.52 14.65 7.23
N LEU A 131 0.64 14.64 8.56
CA LEU A 131 -0.49 14.82 9.48
C LEU A 131 -0.86 16.29 9.72
N GLU A 132 -0.08 17.24 9.19
CA GLU A 132 -0.25 18.68 9.38
C GLU A 132 -0.20 19.11 10.86
N VAL A 133 0.73 18.52 11.61
CA VAL A 133 0.92 18.76 13.04
C VAL A 133 2.33 19.31 13.32
N PRO A 134 2.51 20.13 14.37
CA PRO A 134 3.82 20.71 14.69
C PRO A 134 4.81 19.66 15.21
N ASP A 135 4.34 18.68 15.97
CA ASP A 135 5.14 17.59 16.52
C ASP A 135 4.27 16.35 16.83
N LEU A 136 4.92 15.20 17.00
CA LEU A 136 4.25 13.93 17.31
C LEU A 136 3.98 13.73 18.81
N GLY A 137 4.19 14.71 19.68
CA GLY A 137 4.07 14.56 21.13
C GLY A 137 2.70 14.05 21.55
N GLU A 138 1.65 14.78 21.18
CA GLU A 138 0.25 14.46 21.53
C GLU A 138 -0.48 13.63 20.47
N VAL A 139 0.10 13.49 19.27
CA VAL A 139 -0.48 12.70 18.18
C VAL A 139 -0.62 11.24 18.60
N LEU A 140 -1.80 10.66 18.46
CA LEU A 140 -1.99 9.23 18.62
C LEU A 140 -1.73 8.57 17.27
N LEU A 141 -0.64 7.80 17.17
CA LEU A 141 -0.43 6.91 16.03
C LEU A 141 -0.92 5.53 16.41
N ASN A 142 -1.73 4.94 15.52
CA ASN A 142 -2.21 3.58 15.64
C ASN A 142 -2.90 3.30 16.98
N SER A 143 -4.10 3.86 17.18
CA SER A 143 -4.91 3.65 18.38
C SER A 143 -5.34 2.19 18.61
N GLY A 144 -5.10 1.32 17.63
CA GLY A 144 -5.36 -0.12 17.64
C GLY A 144 -6.75 -0.52 17.15
N ASN A 145 -7.72 0.40 17.17
CA ASN A 145 -9.13 0.09 16.87
C ASN A 145 -9.59 0.57 15.49
N GLU A 146 -8.81 1.40 14.81
CA GLU A 146 -9.21 2.05 13.54
C GLU A 146 -8.29 1.66 12.37
N GLN A 147 -7.59 0.54 12.49
CA GLN A 147 -6.80 0.01 11.39
C GLN A 147 -7.68 -0.36 10.21
N ARG A 148 -7.15 -0.15 9.01
CA ARG A 148 -7.83 -0.47 7.77
C ARG A 148 -7.00 -1.45 6.96
N VAL A 149 -7.69 -2.28 6.19
CA VAL A 149 -7.07 -3.18 5.21
C VAL A 149 -7.59 -2.79 3.84
N ILE A 150 -6.66 -2.52 2.92
CA ILE A 150 -6.97 -2.31 1.50
C ILE A 150 -6.42 -3.50 0.74
N PHE A 151 -7.31 -4.18 0.00
CA PHE A 151 -6.90 -5.16 -1.00
C PHE A 151 -6.91 -4.48 -2.36
N VAL A 152 -5.86 -4.66 -3.15
CA VAL A 152 -5.85 -4.24 -4.56
C VAL A 152 -5.90 -5.49 -5.43
N ALA A 153 -7.00 -5.67 -6.17
CA ALA A 153 -7.14 -6.80 -7.08
C ALA A 153 -7.84 -6.40 -8.39
N ALA A 154 -7.47 -7.06 -9.49
CA ALA A 154 -8.15 -6.88 -10.78
C ALA A 154 -9.59 -7.41 -10.77
N SER A 155 -9.84 -8.44 -9.97
CA SER A 155 -11.17 -8.96 -9.68
C SER A 155 -11.20 -9.60 -8.29
N TYR A 156 -12.35 -9.51 -7.63
CA TYR A 156 -12.60 -10.23 -6.38
C TYR A 156 -13.57 -11.36 -6.67
N ARG A 157 -13.34 -12.52 -6.05
CA ARG A 157 -14.35 -13.58 -6.07
C ARG A 157 -15.57 -13.11 -5.27
N LYS A 158 -16.74 -13.64 -5.62
CA LYS A 158 -18.02 -13.25 -5.00
C LYS A 158 -18.06 -13.47 -3.48
N GLU A 159 -17.20 -14.33 -2.95
CA GLU A 159 -17.12 -14.59 -1.51
C GLU A 159 -16.33 -13.52 -0.73
N VAL A 160 -15.65 -12.60 -1.42
CA VAL A 160 -14.83 -11.52 -0.83
C VAL A 160 -15.49 -10.14 -0.99
N THR A 161 -16.39 -9.97 -1.97
CA THR A 161 -17.22 -8.76 -2.20
C THR A 161 -18.52 -8.79 -1.41
#